data_AF-A0A955YQN4-F1
#
_entry.id   AF-A0A955YQN4-F1
#
_cell.length_a   1.000
_cell.length_b   1.000
_cell.length_c   1.000
_cell.angle_alpha   90.00
_cell.angle_beta   90.00
_cell.angle_gamma   90.00
#
_symmetry.space_group_name_H-M   'P 1'
#
loop_
_entity.id
_entity.type
_entity.pdbx_description
1 polymer ?
#
loop_
_entity_poly.entity_id
_entity_poly.type
_entity_poly.pdbx_seq_one_letter_code
_entity_poly.pdbx_strand_id
1 'polypeptide(L)'
;MFLFSAVILAGCNDAPGDLFVDIRWQVKCPVGAPSCFPSQHRMHDIFTFAGGTSNEDPPLPLALSCLVEPRGADNVLWSFSAVSSEYRLTIRNAIIPRTGGPVGGPNCTVEFVDAVNTYVGACGSDPLSDEQPCRFTSVGFEYEDRVMGLLGPTLSTSLVCEGVVAPSTPILVRNLSAPDVRGESRNGLIPINIVNCEGMPLP
;
A
#
# COMPACT_ATOMS: atom_id res chain seq x y z
N MET A 1 52.00 17.07 13.55
CA MET A 1 51.12 16.06 14.19
C MET A 1 49.71 16.36 13.74
N PHE A 2 49.18 15.61 12.77
CA PHE A 2 47.85 15.80 12.21
C PHE A 2 46.82 15.19 13.16
N LEU A 3 45.95 16.01 13.76
CA LEU A 3 44.70 15.51 14.35
C LEU A 3 43.63 15.56 13.28
N PHE A 4 43.33 14.42 12.67
CA PHE A 4 42.09 14.20 11.95
C PHE A 4 40.97 14.04 13.00
N SER A 5 40.19 15.09 13.23
CA SER A 5 38.90 14.95 13.89
C SER A 5 37.95 14.29 12.90
N ALA A 6 37.73 12.98 13.06
CA ALA A 6 36.65 12.27 12.40
C ALA A 6 35.32 12.81 12.94
N VAL A 7 34.63 13.62 12.13
CA VAL A 7 33.22 13.93 12.35
C VAL A 7 32.45 12.67 12.00
N ILE A 8 32.03 11.92 13.02
CA ILE A 8 31.08 10.82 12.87
C ILE A 8 29.72 11.48 12.59
N LEU A 9 29.33 11.54 11.31
CA LEU A 9 27.96 11.82 10.92
C LEU A 9 27.12 10.59 11.31
N ALA A 10 26.58 10.59 12.52
CA ALA A 10 25.47 9.73 12.89
C ALA A 10 24.22 10.23 12.14
N GLY A 11 24.05 9.78 10.89
CA GLY A 11 22.81 9.92 10.15
C GLY A 11 21.80 8.88 10.64
N CYS A 12 21.25 9.09 11.83
CA CYS A 12 19.98 8.48 12.26
C CYS A 12 19.09 9.66 12.64
N ASN A 13 18.49 10.27 11.63
CA ASN A 13 17.46 11.28 11.85
C ASN A 13 16.16 10.79 11.22
N ASP A 14 15.69 9.62 11.68
CA ASP A 14 14.28 9.27 11.59
C ASP A 14 13.58 10.17 12.62
N ALA A 15 13.05 11.30 12.17
CA ALA A 15 12.39 12.22 13.08
C ALA A 15 11.05 11.59 13.51
N PRO A 16 10.67 11.70 14.80
CA PRO A 16 9.32 11.35 15.22
C PRO A 16 8.30 12.12 14.36
N GLY A 17 7.42 11.42 13.66
CA GLY A 17 6.37 12.02 12.81
C GLY A 17 6.55 11.84 11.31
N ASP A 18 7.65 11.26 10.83
CA ASP A 18 7.81 10.97 9.40
C ASP A 18 6.91 9.80 8.96
N LEU A 19 6.34 9.92 7.75
CA LEU A 19 5.52 8.89 7.12
C LEU A 19 6.37 7.64 6.87
N PHE A 20 5.93 6.51 7.42
CA PHE A 20 6.52 5.19 7.18
C PHE A 20 5.49 4.22 6.62
N VAL A 21 5.95 3.31 5.77
CA VAL A 21 5.09 2.33 5.10
C VAL A 21 5.76 0.96 5.08
N ASP A 22 4.99 -0.07 5.46
CA ASP A 22 5.32 -1.48 5.32
C ASP A 22 4.21 -2.18 4.52
N ILE A 23 4.54 -2.55 3.28
CA ILE A 23 3.64 -3.27 2.37
C ILE A 23 4.47 -4.18 1.47
N ARG A 24 4.05 -5.44 1.35
CA ARG A 24 4.62 -6.39 0.38
C ARG A 24 3.52 -7.05 -0.44
N TRP A 25 3.59 -6.92 -1.77
CA TRP A 25 2.57 -7.45 -2.67
C TRP A 25 3.17 -8.14 -3.89
N GLN A 26 2.32 -8.82 -4.64
CA GLN A 26 2.67 -9.46 -5.89
C GLN A 26 1.55 -9.26 -6.91
N VAL A 27 1.92 -8.83 -8.11
CA VAL A 27 1.01 -8.86 -9.26
C VAL A 27 1.03 -10.26 -9.86
N LYS A 28 -0.14 -10.87 -10.02
CA LYS A 28 -0.28 -12.25 -10.54
C LYS A 28 -1.21 -12.31 -11.74
N CYS A 29 -1.02 -13.36 -12.52
CA CYS A 29 -1.93 -13.76 -13.57
C CYS A 29 -3.14 -14.49 -13.00
N PRO A 30 -4.37 -14.08 -13.37
CA PRO A 30 -5.53 -14.92 -13.17
C PRO A 30 -5.36 -16.25 -13.92
N VAL A 31 -5.89 -17.33 -13.35
CA VAL A 31 -5.85 -18.65 -14.00
C VAL A 31 -6.62 -18.58 -15.33
N GLY A 32 -5.97 -19.02 -16.41
CA GLY A 32 -6.58 -19.05 -17.74
C GLY A 32 -6.61 -17.70 -18.48
N ALA A 33 -6.01 -16.64 -17.94
CA ALA A 33 -5.90 -15.36 -18.64
C ALA A 33 -4.96 -15.50 -19.87
N PRO A 34 -5.44 -15.26 -21.11
CA PRO A 34 -4.67 -15.51 -22.34
C PRO A 34 -3.51 -14.53 -22.56
N SER A 35 -3.51 -13.42 -21.84
CA SER A 35 -2.58 -12.29 -21.97
C SER A 35 -1.60 -12.16 -20.79
N CYS A 36 -1.51 -13.21 -19.97
CA CYS A 36 -0.72 -13.20 -18.75
C CYS A 36 0.12 -14.46 -18.59
N PHE A 37 1.42 -14.29 -18.30
CA PHE A 37 2.36 -15.38 -18.12
C PHE A 37 2.98 -15.35 -16.72
N PRO A 38 3.28 -16.50 -16.09
CA PRO A 38 3.92 -16.55 -14.78
C PRO A 38 5.23 -15.77 -14.68
N SER A 39 5.96 -15.61 -15.79
CA SER A 39 7.17 -14.78 -15.87
C SER A 39 6.93 -13.29 -15.64
N GLN A 40 5.67 -12.85 -15.72
CA GLN A 40 5.24 -11.48 -15.44
C GLN A 40 4.85 -11.30 -13.97
N HIS A 41 4.83 -12.36 -13.16
CA HIS A 41 4.59 -12.23 -11.73
C HIS A 41 5.75 -11.49 -11.09
N ARG A 42 5.51 -10.28 -10.61
CA ARG A 42 6.51 -9.48 -9.89
C ARG A 42 6.05 -9.21 -8.47
N MET A 43 6.93 -9.53 -7.54
CA MET A 43 6.80 -9.15 -6.15
C MET A 43 7.34 -7.73 -5.99
N HIS A 44 6.71 -6.97 -5.11
CA HIS A 44 7.15 -5.67 -4.68
C HIS A 44 7.18 -5.58 -3.17
N ASP A 45 8.24 -4.99 -2.62
CA ASP A 45 8.46 -4.89 -1.18
C ASP A 45 8.89 -3.47 -0.78
N ILE A 46 8.11 -2.82 0.08
CA ILE A 46 8.44 -1.51 0.64
C ILE A 46 8.44 -1.61 2.17
N PHE A 47 9.56 -1.26 2.77
CA PHE A 47 9.73 -1.10 4.21
C PHE A 47 10.58 0.15 4.44
N THR A 48 9.98 1.33 4.33
CA THR A 48 10.75 2.57 4.28
C THR A 48 9.93 3.81 4.65
N PHE A 49 10.64 4.92 4.87
CA PHE A 49 10.07 6.24 5.07
C PHE A 49 9.82 6.98 3.74
N ALA A 50 9.01 8.04 3.78
CA ALA A 50 8.84 8.92 2.64
C ALA A 50 10.20 9.47 2.14
N GLY A 51 10.47 9.32 0.84
CA GLY A 51 11.75 9.67 0.23
C GLY A 51 12.84 8.57 0.32
N GLY A 52 12.53 7.43 0.92
CA GLY A 52 13.40 6.26 0.96
C GLY A 52 13.42 5.43 -0.32
N THR A 53 13.92 4.20 -0.20
CA THR A 53 14.03 3.23 -1.31
C THR A 53 13.28 1.95 -0.99
N SER A 54 12.86 1.23 -2.03
CA SER A 54 12.26 -0.09 -1.93
C SER A 54 13.26 -1.16 -1.47
N ASN A 55 12.75 -2.32 -1.08
CA ASN A 55 13.55 -3.49 -0.68
C ASN A 55 13.94 -4.39 -1.87
N GLU A 56 13.70 -3.92 -3.09
CA GLU A 56 14.14 -4.54 -4.35
C GLU A 56 15.68 -4.62 -4.47
N ASP A 57 16.15 -5.48 -5.37
CA ASP A 57 17.55 -5.56 -5.78
C ASP A 57 17.69 -5.34 -7.31
N PRO A 58 18.18 -4.17 -7.77
CA PRO A 58 18.66 -3.04 -6.98
C PRO A 58 17.52 -2.23 -6.32
N PRO A 59 17.78 -1.51 -5.21
CA PRO A 59 16.77 -0.65 -4.58
C PRO A 59 16.29 0.47 -5.51
N LEU A 60 14.99 0.74 -5.52
CA LEU A 60 14.36 1.78 -6.32
C LEU A 60 13.94 2.96 -5.44
N PRO A 61 14.18 4.22 -5.84
CA PRO A 61 13.63 5.38 -5.14
C PRO A 61 12.10 5.36 -5.09
N LEU A 62 11.53 5.73 -3.93
CA LEU A 62 10.10 5.74 -3.69
C LEU A 62 9.58 7.14 -3.36
N ALA A 63 8.52 7.53 -4.05
CA ALA A 63 7.65 8.63 -3.64
C ALA A 63 6.44 8.03 -2.89
N LEU A 64 6.34 8.34 -1.60
CA LEU A 64 5.24 7.92 -0.73
C LEU A 64 4.37 9.13 -0.40
N SER A 65 3.05 8.93 -0.39
CA SER A 65 2.08 9.92 0.06
C SER A 65 0.95 9.20 0.79
N CYS A 66 0.50 9.76 1.89
CA CYS A 66 -0.68 9.29 2.60
C CYS A 66 -1.41 10.48 3.21
N LEU A 67 -2.71 10.55 2.98
CA LEU A 67 -3.57 11.61 3.49
C LEU A 67 -4.89 11.03 3.98
N VAL A 68 -5.31 11.46 5.17
CA VAL A 68 -6.60 11.17 5.80
C VAL A 68 -7.29 12.50 6.07
N GLU A 69 -8.38 12.77 5.35
CA GLU A 69 -9.13 14.03 5.45
C GLU A 69 -10.49 13.79 6.12
N PRO A 70 -10.94 14.65 7.05
CA PRO A 70 -12.30 14.56 7.59
C PRO A 70 -13.38 14.59 6.51
N ARG A 71 -14.34 13.66 6.57
CA ARG A 71 -15.50 13.60 5.67
C ARG A 71 -16.80 13.56 6.47
N GLY A 72 -17.22 14.75 6.91
CA GLY A 72 -18.33 14.88 7.86
C GLY A 72 -17.88 14.58 9.29
N ALA A 73 -18.83 14.25 10.16
CA ALA A 73 -18.55 13.98 11.57
C ALA A 73 -17.84 12.63 11.78
N ASP A 74 -18.39 11.58 11.17
CA ASP A 74 -18.09 10.19 11.56
C ASP A 74 -17.13 9.47 10.61
N ASN A 75 -16.79 10.07 9.46
CA ASN A 75 -15.95 9.42 8.45
C ASN A 75 -14.72 10.25 8.09
N VAL A 76 -13.75 9.58 7.51
CA VAL A 76 -12.58 10.15 6.88
C VAL A 76 -12.43 9.64 5.45
N LEU A 77 -11.84 10.45 4.60
CA LEU A 77 -11.39 10.09 3.26
C LEU A 77 -9.90 9.73 3.34
N TRP A 78 -9.56 8.51 2.97
CA TRP A 78 -8.19 8.03 2.90
C TRP A 78 -7.73 7.95 1.45
N SER A 79 -6.55 8.52 1.20
CA SER A 79 -5.79 8.36 -0.03
C SER A 79 -4.35 7.98 0.28
N PHE A 80 -3.81 7.05 -0.51
CA PHE A 80 -2.45 6.55 -0.36
C PHE A 80 -1.82 6.34 -1.73
N SER A 81 -0.52 6.59 -1.85
CA SER A 81 0.26 6.20 -3.02
C SER A 81 1.69 5.81 -2.66
N ALA A 82 2.15 4.71 -3.24
CA ALA A 82 3.56 4.35 -3.34
C ALA A 82 3.94 4.26 -4.81
N VAL A 83 4.94 5.05 -5.22
CA VAL A 83 5.34 5.18 -6.63
C VAL A 83 6.85 5.03 -6.76
N SER A 84 7.28 4.16 -7.66
CA SER A 84 8.66 4.06 -8.14
C SER A 84 8.71 4.27 -9.66
N SER A 85 9.89 4.14 -10.26
CA SER A 85 10.04 4.10 -11.72
C SER A 85 9.46 2.84 -12.37
N GLU A 86 9.24 1.76 -11.61
CA GLU A 86 8.82 0.46 -12.15
C GLU A 86 7.39 0.07 -11.79
N TYR A 87 6.89 0.56 -10.65
CA TYR A 87 5.58 0.19 -10.16
C TYR A 87 4.89 1.35 -9.46
N ARG A 88 3.58 1.21 -9.34
CA ARG A 88 2.72 2.12 -8.58
C ARG A 88 1.66 1.29 -7.88
N LEU A 89 1.35 1.66 -6.65
CA LEU A 89 0.14 1.26 -5.94
C LEU A 89 -0.52 2.54 -5.42
N THR A 90 -1.81 2.71 -5.69
CA THR A 90 -2.55 3.90 -5.29
C THR A 90 -3.95 3.51 -4.82
N ILE A 91 -4.36 4.06 -3.69
CA ILE A 91 -5.70 3.93 -3.12
C ILE A 91 -6.31 5.33 -3.13
N ARG A 92 -7.50 5.47 -3.71
CA ARG A 92 -8.17 6.77 -3.83
C ARG A 92 -9.60 6.67 -3.33
N ASN A 93 -10.04 7.76 -2.72
CA ASN A 93 -11.42 7.98 -2.28
C ASN A 93 -11.99 6.89 -1.36
N ALA A 94 -11.13 6.22 -0.58
CA ALA A 94 -11.58 5.25 0.40
C ALA A 94 -12.24 6.00 1.57
N ILE A 95 -13.50 5.72 1.87
CA ILE A 95 -14.20 6.28 3.02
C ILE A 95 -14.15 5.26 4.15
N ILE A 96 -13.69 5.69 5.32
CA ILE A 96 -13.52 4.85 6.50
C ILE A 96 -14.18 5.57 7.69
N PRO A 97 -14.86 4.85 8.61
CA PRO A 97 -15.27 5.44 9.87
C PRO A 97 -14.05 6.00 10.63
N ARG A 98 -14.21 7.13 11.30
CA ARG A 98 -13.11 7.79 12.05
C ARG A 98 -12.52 6.90 13.14
N THR A 99 -13.30 5.95 13.66
CA THR A 99 -12.88 4.96 14.68
C THR A 99 -12.25 3.69 14.08
N GLY A 100 -12.05 3.64 12.76
CA GLY A 100 -11.75 2.42 12.04
C GLY A 100 -13.02 1.62 11.73
N GLY A 101 -12.93 0.70 10.77
CA GLY A 101 -14.07 -0.05 10.27
C GLY A 101 -13.95 -0.44 8.80
N PRO A 102 -15.06 -0.88 8.17
CA PRO A 102 -15.05 -1.27 6.76
C PRO A 102 -14.73 -0.08 5.85
N VAL A 103 -14.05 -0.37 4.75
CA VAL A 103 -13.78 0.58 3.67
C VAL A 103 -14.98 0.63 2.73
N GLY A 104 -15.37 1.84 2.32
CA GLY A 104 -16.39 2.03 1.31
C GLY A 104 -16.22 3.34 0.53
N GLY A 105 -17.32 3.81 -0.03
CA GLY A 105 -17.39 5.07 -0.79
C GLY A 105 -17.64 4.83 -2.28
N PRO A 106 -18.46 5.67 -2.92
CA PRO A 106 -18.98 5.41 -4.27
C PRO A 106 -17.92 5.39 -5.39
N ASN A 107 -16.71 5.87 -5.10
CA ASN A 107 -15.61 5.95 -6.07
C ASN A 107 -14.28 5.46 -5.46
N CYS A 108 -14.35 4.55 -4.48
CA CYS A 108 -13.15 3.89 -3.95
C CYS A 108 -12.47 3.15 -5.10
N THR A 109 -11.19 3.45 -5.36
CA THR A 109 -10.41 2.74 -6.37
C THR A 109 -9.05 2.33 -5.84
N VAL A 110 -8.63 1.13 -6.23
CA VAL A 110 -7.23 0.69 -6.17
C VAL A 110 -6.69 0.71 -7.58
N GLU A 111 -5.56 1.38 -7.75
CA GLU A 111 -4.82 1.45 -9.00
C GLU A 111 -3.42 0.85 -8.79
N PHE A 112 -2.98 0.02 -9.73
CA PHE A 112 -1.60 -0.45 -9.76
C PHE A 112 -1.04 -0.56 -11.17
N VAL A 113 0.28 -0.51 -11.28
CA VAL A 113 1.00 -0.62 -12.55
C VAL A 113 1.85 -1.89 -12.57
N ASP A 114 1.71 -2.66 -13.64
CA ASP A 114 2.59 -3.78 -13.99
C ASP A 114 3.31 -3.43 -15.30
N ALA A 115 4.60 -3.10 -15.18
CA ALA A 115 5.49 -2.61 -16.22
C ALA A 115 4.98 -1.34 -16.92
N VAL A 116 4.07 -1.48 -17.88
CA VAL A 116 3.55 -0.37 -18.72
C VAL A 116 2.03 -0.21 -18.64
N ASN A 117 1.33 -1.19 -18.09
CA ASN A 117 -0.13 -1.18 -18.05
C ASN A 117 -0.62 -0.71 -16.69
N THR A 118 -1.65 0.14 -16.69
CA THR A 118 -2.34 0.57 -15.48
C THR A 118 -3.61 -0.25 -15.32
N TYR A 119 -3.83 -0.78 -14.13
CA TYR A 119 -4.98 -1.56 -13.72
C TYR A 119 -5.75 -0.79 -12.67
N VAL A 120 -7.08 -0.70 -12.81
CA VAL A 120 -7.93 0.07 -11.90
C VAL A 120 -9.12 -0.79 -11.52
N GLY A 121 -9.28 -1.04 -10.22
CA GLY A 121 -10.38 -1.79 -9.64
C GLY A 121 -11.16 -0.94 -8.64
N ALA A 122 -12.48 -1.05 -8.66
CA ALA A 122 -13.30 -0.51 -7.57
C ALA A 122 -13.01 -1.26 -6.26
N CYS A 123 -13.08 -0.55 -5.14
CA CYS A 123 -12.77 -1.11 -3.83
C CYS A 123 -13.86 -0.94 -2.77
N GLY A 124 -13.80 -1.80 -1.77
CA GLY A 124 -14.60 -1.74 -0.56
C GLY A 124 -14.32 -2.93 0.35
N SER A 125 -15.21 -3.24 1.29
CA SER A 125 -15.06 -4.36 2.22
C SER A 125 -15.94 -5.57 1.91
N ASP A 126 -16.84 -5.45 0.93
CA ASP A 126 -17.68 -6.56 0.48
C ASP A 126 -16.84 -7.69 -0.15
N PRO A 127 -17.36 -8.93 -0.27
CA PRO A 127 -16.70 -9.99 -1.01
C PRO A 127 -16.32 -9.56 -2.44
N LEU A 128 -15.25 -10.14 -2.97
CA LEU A 128 -14.78 -9.87 -4.33
C LEU A 128 -15.88 -10.17 -5.36
N SER A 129 -16.07 -9.26 -6.30
CA SER A 129 -16.93 -9.42 -7.48
C SER A 129 -16.36 -8.66 -8.66
N ASP A 130 -16.95 -8.81 -9.84
CA ASP A 130 -16.55 -8.05 -11.03
C ASP A 130 -16.76 -6.53 -10.84
N GLU A 131 -17.78 -6.14 -10.06
CA GLU A 131 -18.07 -4.74 -9.72
C GLU A 131 -17.16 -4.18 -8.61
N GLN A 132 -16.64 -5.04 -7.74
CA GLN A 132 -15.70 -4.67 -6.67
C GLN A 132 -14.53 -5.66 -6.63
N PRO A 133 -13.62 -5.59 -7.61
CA PRO A 133 -12.53 -6.55 -7.77
C PRO A 133 -11.44 -6.38 -6.71
N CYS A 134 -11.47 -5.32 -5.89
CA CYS A 134 -10.53 -5.09 -4.81
C CYS A 134 -11.25 -5.06 -3.46
N ARG A 135 -10.78 -5.87 -2.51
CA ARG A 135 -11.35 -5.97 -1.17
C ARG A 135 -10.32 -5.57 -0.12
N PHE A 136 -10.73 -4.66 0.75
CA PHE A 136 -10.05 -4.36 2.01
C PHE A 136 -10.67 -5.15 3.16
N THR A 137 -9.85 -5.58 4.11
CA THR A 137 -10.34 -5.86 5.46
C THR A 137 -10.72 -4.56 6.15
N SER A 138 -11.36 -4.64 7.32
CA SER A 138 -11.55 -3.46 8.16
C SER A 138 -10.23 -2.76 8.42
N VAL A 139 -10.26 -1.43 8.40
CA VAL A 139 -9.13 -0.58 8.76
C VAL A 139 -9.13 -0.38 10.27
N GLY A 140 -7.98 -0.61 10.90
CA GLY A 140 -7.71 -0.24 12.27
C GLY A 140 -6.93 1.07 12.32
N PHE A 141 -7.24 1.90 13.32
CA PHE A 141 -6.38 3.00 13.75
C PHE A 141 -5.89 2.67 15.16
N GLU A 142 -4.58 2.66 15.33
CA GLU A 142 -3.94 2.39 16.62
C GLU A 142 -2.95 3.50 16.92
N TYR A 143 -2.81 3.83 18.20
CA TYR A 143 -1.71 4.65 18.69
C TYR A 143 -0.91 3.78 19.63
N GLU A 144 0.29 3.39 19.22
CA GLU A 144 1.23 2.72 20.11
C GLU A 144 2.48 3.57 20.26
N ASP A 145 3.12 3.47 21.43
CA ASP A 145 4.42 4.09 21.64
C ASP A 145 5.46 3.53 20.66
N ARG A 146 5.31 2.29 20.17
CA ARG A 146 6.14 1.73 19.08
C ARG A 146 5.41 0.66 18.26
N VAL A 147 5.00 0.97 17.04
CA VAL A 147 4.65 -0.05 16.02
C VAL A 147 5.87 -0.29 15.14
N MET A 148 6.35 -1.53 15.03
CA MET A 148 7.58 -1.87 14.27
C MET A 148 8.83 -1.07 14.70
N GLY A 149 8.86 -0.62 15.96
CA GLY A 149 9.94 0.23 16.49
C GLY A 149 9.78 1.72 16.20
N LEU A 150 8.71 2.12 15.50
CA LEU A 150 8.41 3.49 15.08
C LEU A 150 7.35 4.14 15.97
N LEU A 151 7.53 5.44 16.24
CA LEU A 151 6.62 6.24 17.05
C LEU A 151 5.52 6.84 16.18
N GLY A 152 4.26 6.67 16.57
CA GLY A 152 3.13 7.43 16.03
C GLY A 152 1.85 6.64 15.74
N PRO A 153 0.77 7.33 15.33
CA PRO A 153 -0.47 6.68 14.92
C PRO A 153 -0.24 5.77 13.71
N THR A 154 -0.90 4.61 13.72
CA THR A 154 -0.81 3.57 12.70
C THR A 154 -2.18 3.29 12.10
N LEU A 155 -2.21 3.15 10.78
CA LEU A 155 -3.32 2.64 9.99
C LEU A 155 -2.94 1.23 9.54
N SER A 156 -3.73 0.24 9.93
CA SER A 156 -3.53 -1.16 9.54
C SER A 156 -4.75 -1.69 8.78
N THR A 157 -4.50 -2.39 7.68
CA THR A 157 -5.53 -3.10 6.91
C THR A 157 -4.90 -4.22 6.09
N SER A 158 -5.68 -4.89 5.27
CA SER A 158 -5.17 -5.79 4.25
C SER A 158 -5.98 -5.69 2.97
N LEU A 159 -5.31 -5.88 1.83
CA LEU A 159 -5.87 -5.74 0.49
C LEU A 159 -5.73 -7.04 -0.31
N VAL A 160 -6.74 -7.37 -1.09
CA VAL A 160 -6.61 -8.35 -2.18
C VAL A 160 -7.40 -7.84 -3.37
N CYS A 161 -6.89 -8.03 -4.58
CA CYS A 161 -7.65 -7.82 -5.80
C CYS A 161 -7.61 -9.01 -6.73
N GLU A 162 -8.75 -9.31 -7.36
CA GLU A 162 -8.89 -10.38 -8.35
C GLU A 162 -9.59 -9.86 -9.60
N GLY A 163 -9.11 -10.25 -10.77
CA GLY A 163 -9.78 -9.93 -12.03
C GLY A 163 -9.69 -8.45 -12.44
N VAL A 164 -8.71 -7.70 -11.96
CA VAL A 164 -8.61 -6.26 -12.26
C VAL A 164 -8.18 -6.05 -13.71
N VAL A 165 -8.96 -5.25 -14.42
CA VAL A 165 -8.80 -5.01 -15.85
C VAL A 165 -8.00 -3.73 -16.10
N ALA A 166 -7.17 -3.72 -17.15
CA ALA A 166 -6.55 -2.49 -17.63
C ALA A 166 -7.58 -1.65 -18.43
N PRO A 167 -7.88 -0.40 -18.04
CA PRO A 167 -8.90 0.40 -18.75
C PRO A 167 -8.58 0.65 -20.22
N SER A 168 -7.30 0.71 -20.58
CA SER A 168 -6.85 0.90 -21.95
C SER A 168 -6.93 -0.37 -22.80
N THR A 169 -6.92 -1.55 -22.18
CA THR A 169 -6.87 -2.84 -22.88
C THR A 169 -7.60 -3.92 -22.07
N PRO A 170 -8.92 -4.08 -22.27
CA PRO A 170 -9.74 -4.93 -21.39
C PRO A 170 -9.39 -6.42 -21.34
N ILE A 171 -8.63 -6.92 -22.33
CA ILE A 171 -8.11 -8.30 -22.32
C ILE A 171 -6.96 -8.50 -21.33
N LEU A 172 -6.34 -7.42 -20.84
CA LEU A 172 -5.30 -7.50 -19.82
C LEU A 172 -5.94 -7.52 -18.44
N VAL A 173 -5.78 -8.64 -17.76
CA VAL A 173 -6.33 -8.88 -16.43
C VAL A 173 -5.21 -9.27 -15.47
N ARG A 174 -5.26 -8.74 -14.24
CA ARG A 174 -4.29 -9.02 -13.18
C ARG A 174 -4.97 -9.19 -11.82
N ASN A 175 -4.34 -10.01 -10.99
CA ASN A 175 -4.63 -10.10 -9.57
C ASN A 175 -3.54 -9.36 -8.79
N LEU A 176 -3.90 -8.83 -7.63
CA LEU A 176 -3.00 -8.21 -6.68
C LEU A 176 -3.16 -8.96 -5.36
N SER A 177 -2.12 -9.68 -4.92
CA SER A 177 -2.19 -10.51 -3.70
C SER A 177 -0.89 -10.43 -2.91
N ALA A 178 -0.88 -10.92 -1.68
CA ALA A 178 0.37 -11.16 -0.97
C ALA A 178 1.25 -12.14 -1.77
N PRO A 179 2.59 -11.99 -1.70
CA PRO A 179 3.48 -12.95 -2.31
C PRO A 179 3.41 -14.28 -1.53
N ASP A 180 3.57 -15.38 -2.25
CA ASP A 180 3.54 -16.71 -1.65
C ASP A 180 4.91 -17.06 -1.06
N VAL A 181 5.25 -16.41 0.06
CA VAL A 181 6.48 -16.68 0.81
C VAL A 181 6.13 -17.52 2.03
N ARG A 182 6.53 -18.80 2.00
CA ARG A 182 6.62 -19.75 3.14
C ARG A 182 5.64 -19.50 4.31
N GLY A 183 4.33 -19.50 4.03
CA GLY A 183 3.28 -19.52 5.06
C GLY A 183 2.76 -18.16 5.56
N GLU A 184 3.20 -17.05 4.97
CA GLU A 184 2.74 -15.70 5.33
C GLU A 184 1.40 -15.32 4.66
N SER A 185 1.07 -15.93 3.53
CA SER A 185 -0.18 -15.64 2.81
C SER A 185 -1.39 -16.32 3.48
N ARG A 186 -2.05 -15.61 4.40
CA ARG A 186 -3.44 -15.93 4.79
C ARG A 186 -4.37 -15.45 3.67
N ASN A 187 -4.81 -16.38 2.81
CA ASN A 187 -5.81 -16.13 1.75
C ASN A 187 -5.42 -15.05 0.72
N GLY A 188 -4.12 -14.80 0.49
CA GLY A 188 -3.66 -13.82 -0.50
C GLY A 188 -3.82 -12.35 -0.10
N LEU A 189 -4.19 -12.07 1.15
CA LEU A 189 -4.33 -10.71 1.68
C LEU A 189 -2.96 -10.05 1.89
N ILE A 190 -2.74 -8.90 1.23
CA ILE A 190 -1.58 -8.01 1.36
C ILE A 190 -1.73 -7.20 2.64
N PRO A 191 -0.91 -7.41 3.66
CA PRO A 191 -0.90 -6.52 4.83
C PRO A 191 -0.44 -5.13 4.42
N ILE A 192 -1.13 -4.11 4.93
CA ILE A 192 -0.78 -2.70 4.74
C ILE A 192 -0.67 -2.05 6.11
N ASN A 193 0.52 -1.57 6.44
CA ASN A 193 0.78 -0.81 7.65
C ASN A 193 1.38 0.55 7.27
N ILE A 194 0.75 1.62 7.76
CA ILE A 194 1.20 3.00 7.51
C ILE A 194 1.29 3.71 8.85
N VAL A 195 2.43 4.31 9.15
CA VAL A 195 2.65 5.09 10.38
C VAL A 195 2.77 6.56 10.01
N ASN A 196 2.18 7.44 10.82
CA ASN A 196 2.22 8.90 10.64
C ASN A 196 1.67 9.39 9.28
N CYS A 197 0.57 8.80 8.82
CA CYS A 197 -0.17 9.35 7.69
C CYS A 197 -0.77 10.70 8.08
N GLU A 198 -0.68 11.68 7.17
CA GLU A 198 -1.15 13.03 7.45
C GLU A 198 -2.66 13.02 7.74
N GLY A 199 -3.06 13.70 8.82
CA GLY A 199 -4.47 13.84 9.17
C GLY A 199 -5.13 12.60 9.80
N MET A 200 -4.35 11.58 10.17
CA MET A 200 -4.89 10.44 10.94
C MET A 200 -5.63 10.94 12.19
N PRO A 201 -6.81 10.38 12.50
CA PRO A 201 -7.51 10.68 13.73
C PRO A 201 -6.65 10.20 14.90
N LEU A 202 -6.22 11.13 15.74
CA LEU A 202 -5.67 10.78 17.05
C LEU A 202 -6.82 10.33 17.95
N PRO A 203 -6.64 9.27 18.76
CA PRO A 203 -7.62 8.90 19.78
C PRO A 203 -7.80 10.00 20.83
#